data_AF-A0A5B8UPP6-F1
#
_entry.id   AF-A0A5B8UPP6-F1
#
_cell.length_a   1.000
_cell.length_b   1.000
_cell.length_c   1.000
_cell.angle_alpha   90.00
_cell.angle_beta   90.00
_cell.angle_gamma   90.00
#
_symmetry.space_group_name_H-M   'P 1'
#
loop_
_entity.id
_entity.type
_entity.pdbx_description
1 polymer ?
#
loop_
_entity_poly.entity_id
_entity_poly.type
_entity_poly.pdbx_seq_one_letter_code
_entity_poly.pdbx_strand_id
1 'polypeptide(L)'
;MKKLLPVILLLLGACVYSARQSDADGAAEKYTRDLLGNPRYLETVGFSALEKHRYVTPLDSSLNYAHISPNDHQKMEQYVDSENYQRPDRAPGNIRQLDSIEHNKLIYYTLDYSFRIDSMGHKKLKKYHFELDTAFKVLKMADITYGRDTR
;
A
#
# COMPACT_ATOMS: atom_id res chain seq x y z
N MET A 1 47.17 5.71 7.77
CA MET A 1 45.88 5.01 7.98
C MET A 1 44.83 5.60 7.05
N LYS A 2 44.70 5.07 5.82
CA LYS A 2 43.76 5.57 4.79
C LYS A 2 43.23 4.38 3.96
N LYS A 3 42.51 3.44 4.59
CA LYS A 3 41.94 2.26 3.89
C LYS A 3 40.59 1.79 4.48
N LEU A 4 39.82 2.67 5.11
CA LEU A 4 38.49 2.31 5.66
C LEU A 4 37.32 2.97 4.92
N LEU A 5 37.58 3.88 3.97
CA LEU A 5 36.52 4.59 3.27
C LEU A 5 35.70 3.77 2.24
N PRO A 6 36.25 2.77 1.51
CA PRO A 6 35.47 2.12 0.45
C PRO A 6 34.44 1.10 0.98
N VAL A 7 34.54 0.67 2.24
CA VAL A 7 33.60 -0.32 2.82
C VAL A 7 32.28 0.34 3.26
N ILE A 8 32.32 1.60 3.69
CA ILE A 8 31.12 2.35 4.07
C ILE A 8 30.27 2.71 2.85
N LEU A 9 30.90 2.91 1.67
CA LEU A 9 30.16 3.18 0.43
C LEU A 9 29.43 1.94 -0.14
N LEU A 10 29.93 0.73 0.12
CA LEU A 10 29.28 -0.51 -0.33
C LEU A 10 28.05 -0.89 0.51
N LEU A 11 27.93 -0.36 1.72
CA LEU A 11 26.78 -0.61 2.61
C LEU A 11 25.57 0.30 2.34
N LEU A 12 25.72 1.35 1.53
CA LEU A 12 24.60 2.24 1.15
C LEU A 12 23.82 1.73 -0.07
N GLY A 13 24.37 0.77 -0.83
CA GLY A 13 23.75 0.18 -2.01
C GLY A 13 22.91 -1.07 -1.75
N ALA A 14 23.06 -1.69 -0.58
CA ALA A 14 22.17 -2.74 -0.10
C ALA A 14 20.93 -2.08 0.54
N CYS A 15 20.21 -1.31 -0.28
CA CYS A 15 18.85 -0.88 0.05
C CYS A 15 18.08 -2.16 0.35
N VAL A 16 17.65 -2.31 1.61
CA VAL A 16 17.08 -3.55 2.14
C VAL A 16 15.85 -3.92 1.33
N TYR A 17 16.02 -4.76 0.33
CA TYR A 17 14.94 -5.39 -0.41
C TYR A 17 14.24 -6.34 0.57
N SER A 18 13.26 -5.79 1.29
CA SER A 18 12.56 -6.54 2.33
C SER A 18 11.73 -7.66 1.71
N ALA A 19 11.49 -8.75 2.44
CA ALA A 19 10.60 -9.82 1.97
C ALA A 19 9.23 -9.26 1.53
N ARG A 20 8.73 -8.22 2.22
CA ARG A 20 7.50 -7.50 1.86
C ARG A 20 7.57 -6.81 0.50
N GLN A 21 8.72 -6.21 0.16
CA GLN A 21 8.92 -5.63 -1.17
C GLN A 21 8.86 -6.74 -2.22
N SER A 22 9.55 -7.86 -1.98
CA SER A 22 9.53 -9.01 -2.90
C SER A 22 8.12 -9.55 -3.15
N ASP A 23 7.30 -9.68 -2.10
CA ASP A 23 5.92 -10.17 -2.21
C ASP A 23 5.04 -9.17 -2.99
N ALA A 24 5.17 -7.88 -2.69
CA ALA A 24 4.45 -6.81 -3.39
C ALA A 24 4.82 -6.75 -4.88
N ASP A 25 6.10 -6.92 -5.19
CA ASP A 25 6.63 -6.95 -6.55
C ASP A 25 6.05 -8.12 -7.35
N GLY A 26 6.05 -9.32 -6.76
CA GLY A 26 5.44 -10.50 -7.37
C GLY A 26 3.93 -10.36 -7.62
N ALA A 27 3.22 -9.72 -6.69
CA ALA A 27 1.79 -9.44 -6.84
C ALA A 27 1.51 -8.43 -7.98
N ALA A 28 2.25 -7.33 -8.03
CA ALA A 28 2.11 -6.29 -9.06
C ALA A 28 2.45 -6.82 -10.46
N GLU A 29 3.53 -7.59 -10.59
CA GLU A 29 3.91 -8.24 -11.85
C GLU A 29 2.85 -9.22 -12.33
N LYS A 30 2.39 -10.12 -11.45
CA LYS A 30 1.37 -11.11 -11.80
C LYS A 30 0.08 -10.42 -12.25
N TYR A 31 -0.39 -9.45 -11.48
CA TYR A 31 -1.60 -8.69 -11.81
C TYR A 31 -1.46 -7.98 -13.17
N THR A 32 -0.32 -7.37 -13.43
CA THR A 32 -0.06 -6.68 -14.70
C THR A 32 -0.02 -7.64 -15.88
N ARG A 33 0.60 -8.83 -15.72
CA ARG A 33 0.60 -9.87 -16.76
C ARG A 33 -0.83 -10.31 -17.09
N ASP A 34 -1.62 -10.61 -16.07
CA ASP A 34 -3.01 -11.06 -16.24
C ASP A 34 -3.84 -9.97 -16.95
N LEU A 35 -3.72 -8.72 -16.53
CA LEU A 35 -4.41 -7.57 -17.13
C LEU A 35 -4.08 -7.40 -18.62
N LEU A 36 -2.80 -7.55 -18.98
CA LEU A 36 -2.32 -7.37 -20.34
C LEU A 36 -2.51 -8.61 -21.23
N GLY A 37 -3.19 -9.64 -20.74
CA GLY A 37 -3.42 -10.88 -21.49
C GLY A 37 -2.17 -11.72 -21.69
N ASN A 38 -1.30 -11.78 -20.67
CA ASN A 38 -0.05 -12.53 -20.66
C ASN A 38 0.88 -12.19 -21.84
N PRO A 39 1.39 -10.94 -21.90
CA PRO A 39 2.26 -10.52 -22.98
C PRO A 39 3.54 -11.36 -23.04
N ARG A 40 4.01 -11.66 -24.26
CA ARG A 40 5.27 -12.40 -24.48
C ARG A 40 6.48 -11.73 -23.82
N TYR A 41 6.43 -10.42 -23.65
CA TYR A 41 7.48 -9.64 -23.01
C TYR A 41 6.88 -8.60 -22.07
N LEU A 42 7.30 -8.71 -20.81
CA LEU A 42 7.04 -7.75 -19.73
C LEU A 42 8.30 -7.72 -18.87
N GLU A 43 8.95 -6.57 -18.82
CA GLU A 43 10.15 -6.32 -18.01
C GLU A 43 9.87 -5.18 -17.03
N THR A 44 10.10 -5.43 -15.76
CA THR A 44 10.15 -4.38 -14.73
C THR A 44 11.41 -3.54 -14.93
N VAL A 45 11.24 -2.26 -15.22
CA VAL A 45 12.37 -1.32 -15.46
C VAL A 45 12.53 -0.27 -14.37
N GLY A 46 11.62 -0.24 -13.40
CA GLY A 46 11.72 0.61 -12.22
C GLY A 46 10.52 0.42 -11.31
N PHE A 47 10.72 0.61 -10.01
CA PHE A 47 9.68 0.56 -8.99
C PHE A 47 10.01 1.53 -7.85
N SER A 48 8.98 1.98 -7.14
CA SER A 48 9.16 2.72 -5.88
C SER A 48 9.30 1.77 -4.69
N ALA A 49 9.92 2.25 -3.62
CA ALA A 49 9.84 1.56 -2.33
C ALA A 49 8.37 1.38 -1.90
N LEU A 50 8.10 0.27 -1.22
CA LEU A 50 6.79 -0.03 -0.66
C LEU A 50 6.49 0.92 0.50
N GLU A 51 5.43 1.71 0.36
CA GLU A 51 5.00 2.65 1.39
C GLU A 51 3.78 2.10 2.13
N LYS A 52 3.77 2.19 3.47
CA LYS A 52 2.65 1.77 4.30
C LYS A 52 1.73 2.95 4.56
N HIS A 53 0.44 2.76 4.28
CA HIS A 53 -0.62 3.73 4.50
C HIS A 53 -1.76 3.13 5.33
N ARG A 54 -2.70 3.97 5.77
CA ARG A 54 -3.93 3.57 6.46
C ARG A 54 -5.08 4.46 6.01
N TYR A 55 -6.25 3.90 5.71
CA TYR A 55 -7.45 4.68 5.44
C TYR A 55 -7.94 5.39 6.71
N VAL A 56 -8.25 6.68 6.58
CA VAL A 56 -8.85 7.47 7.65
C VAL A 56 -10.35 7.19 7.71
N THR A 57 -10.84 7.00 8.92
CA THR A 57 -12.25 6.77 9.24
C THR A 57 -12.79 7.88 10.13
N PRO A 58 -14.12 8.09 10.20
CA PRO A 58 -14.72 9.00 11.16
C PRO A 58 -14.26 8.78 12.61
N LEU A 59 -14.04 7.53 13.03
CA LEU A 59 -13.54 7.20 14.37
C LEU A 59 -12.11 7.70 14.65
N ASP A 60 -11.31 8.02 13.62
CA ASP A 60 -9.96 8.57 13.81
C ASP A 60 -9.98 9.98 14.42
N SER A 61 -11.08 10.74 14.27
CA SER A 61 -11.21 12.06 14.89
C SER A 61 -11.29 11.99 16.43
N SER A 62 -11.75 10.86 16.97
CA SER A 62 -11.85 10.60 18.41
C SER A 62 -10.62 9.90 18.99
N LEU A 63 -9.67 9.50 18.15
CA LEU A 63 -8.50 8.72 18.54
C LEU A 63 -7.23 9.54 18.33
N ASN A 64 -6.31 9.49 19.30
CA ASN A 64 -5.03 10.17 19.16
C ASN A 64 -4.19 9.41 18.13
N TYR A 65 -4.31 9.85 16.88
CA TYR A 65 -3.93 9.29 15.57
C TYR A 65 -2.63 8.48 15.47
N ALA A 66 -1.64 8.68 16.34
CA ALA A 66 -0.30 8.17 16.11
C ALA A 66 -0.07 6.72 16.54
N HIS A 67 -0.74 6.23 17.59
CA HIS A 67 -0.42 4.91 18.16
C HIS A 67 -1.63 4.31 18.87
N ILE A 68 -2.44 3.50 18.16
CA ILE A 68 -3.50 2.72 18.79
C ILE A 68 -2.83 1.65 19.66
N SER A 69 -2.83 1.89 20.97
CA SER A 69 -2.41 0.95 21.99
C SER A 69 -3.60 0.08 22.43
N PRO A 70 -3.37 -1.05 23.12
CA PRO A 70 -4.45 -1.87 23.67
C PRO A 70 -5.40 -1.10 24.61
N ASN A 71 -4.93 -0.05 25.29
CA ASN A 71 -5.78 0.80 26.14
C ASN A 71 -6.67 1.77 25.33
N ASP A 72 -6.36 2.00 24.06
CA ASP A 72 -7.20 2.83 23.18
C ASP A 72 -8.41 2.05 22.67
N HIS A 73 -8.36 0.71 22.68
CA HIS A 73 -9.48 -0.14 22.27
C HIS A 73 -10.70 0.00 23.19
N GLN A 74 -10.50 -0.06 24.51
CA GLN A 74 -11.62 0.15 25.44
C GLN A 74 -12.22 1.57 25.32
N LYS A 75 -11.41 2.58 24.99
CA LYS A 75 -11.88 3.94 24.73
C LYS A 75 -12.63 4.05 23.40
N MET A 76 -12.19 3.32 22.37
CA MET A 76 -12.88 3.20 21.09
C MET A 76 -14.27 2.59 21.27
N GLU A 77 -14.37 1.48 22.01
CA GLU A 77 -15.64 0.81 22.30
C GLU A 77 -16.60 1.76 23.05
N GLN A 78 -16.14 2.41 24.12
CA GLN A 78 -16.95 3.37 24.88
C GLN A 78 -17.44 4.55 24.03
N TYR A 79 -16.58 5.06 23.15
CA TYR A 79 -16.95 6.13 22.23
C TYR A 79 -18.00 5.66 21.21
N VAL A 80 -17.79 4.48 20.61
CA VAL A 80 -18.74 3.87 19.67
C VAL A 80 -20.08 3.62 20.33
N ASP A 81 -20.12 3.10 21.55
CA ASP A 81 -21.36 2.88 22.29
C ASP A 81 -22.11 4.19 22.56
N SER A 82 -21.39 5.25 22.93
CA SER A 82 -21.95 6.60 23.11
C SER A 82 -22.53 7.16 21.80
N GLU A 83 -21.80 7.07 20.70
CA GLU A 83 -22.27 7.52 19.38
C GLU A 83 -23.48 6.71 18.91
N ASN A 84 -23.47 5.41 19.10
CA ASN A 84 -24.56 4.51 18.71
C ASN A 84 -25.82 4.77 19.54
N TYR A 85 -25.67 5.09 20.82
CA TYR A 85 -26.79 5.49 21.68
C TYR A 85 -27.45 6.79 21.18
N GLN A 86 -26.64 7.78 20.77
CA GLN A 86 -27.14 9.06 20.26
C GLN A 86 -27.68 8.97 18.83
N ARG A 87 -27.09 8.10 17.99
CA ARG A 87 -27.41 7.93 16.56
C ARG A 87 -27.48 6.44 16.21
N PRO A 88 -28.58 5.76 16.57
CA PRO A 88 -28.72 4.31 16.35
C PRO A 88 -28.64 3.90 14.87
N ASP A 89 -29.01 4.80 13.96
CA ASP A 89 -28.90 4.62 12.51
C ASP A 89 -27.46 4.42 12.03
N ARG A 90 -26.47 4.95 12.75
CA ARG A 90 -25.04 4.84 12.42
C ARG A 90 -24.37 3.64 13.06
N ALA A 91 -25.04 2.94 13.98
CA ALA A 91 -24.45 1.85 14.74
C ALA A 91 -23.82 0.74 13.89
N PRO A 92 -24.46 0.26 12.79
CA PRO A 92 -23.83 -0.75 11.93
C PRO A 92 -22.53 -0.26 11.28
N GLY A 93 -22.43 1.04 10.95
CA GLY A 93 -21.24 1.64 10.35
C GLY A 93 -20.10 1.76 11.33
N ASN A 94 -20.38 2.21 12.56
CA ASN A 94 -19.38 2.36 13.61
C ASN A 94 -18.80 1.02 14.06
N ILE A 95 -19.64 0.00 14.24
CA ILE A 95 -19.20 -1.37 14.60
C ILE A 95 -18.25 -1.93 13.52
N ARG A 96 -18.57 -1.74 12.23
CA ARG A 96 -17.70 -2.18 11.12
C ARG A 96 -16.36 -1.44 11.10
N GLN A 97 -16.35 -0.15 11.40
CA GLN A 97 -15.12 0.64 11.44
C GLN A 97 -14.23 0.18 12.60
N LEU A 98 -14.81 -0.05 13.76
CA LEU A 98 -14.11 -0.58 14.93
C LEU A 98 -13.44 -1.93 14.62
N ASP A 99 -14.19 -2.89 14.07
CA ASP A 99 -13.66 -4.18 13.60
C ASP A 99 -12.52 -4.01 12.57
N SER A 100 -12.66 -3.04 11.66
CA SER A 100 -11.64 -2.76 10.64
C SER A 100 -10.35 -2.18 11.23
N ILE A 101 -10.47 -1.37 12.28
CA ILE A 101 -9.33 -0.81 13.02
C ILE A 101 -8.61 -1.94 13.77
N GLU A 102 -9.35 -2.74 14.54
CA GLU A 102 -8.79 -3.83 15.37
C GLU A 102 -8.05 -4.87 14.57
N HIS A 103 -8.57 -5.22 13.39
CA HIS A 103 -8.01 -6.26 12.55
C HIS A 103 -7.08 -5.72 11.46
N ASN A 104 -6.61 -4.48 11.58
CA ASN A 104 -5.69 -3.84 10.63
C ASN A 104 -6.20 -3.83 9.18
N LYS A 105 -7.52 -3.93 8.95
CA LYS A 105 -8.14 -3.96 7.61
C LYS A 105 -8.08 -2.61 6.91
N LEU A 106 -7.76 -1.54 7.65
CA LEU A 106 -7.56 -0.20 7.12
C LEU A 106 -6.14 0.04 6.59
N ILE A 107 -5.19 -0.85 6.87
CA ILE A 107 -3.80 -0.73 6.42
C ILE A 107 -3.70 -1.22 4.98
N TYR A 108 -3.03 -0.44 4.15
CA TYR A 108 -2.70 -0.81 2.78
C TYR A 108 -1.28 -0.37 2.46
N TYR A 109 -0.72 -0.96 1.41
CA TYR A 109 0.59 -0.59 0.89
C TYR A 109 0.45 0.05 -0.49
N THR A 110 1.30 1.00 -0.81
CA THR A 110 1.36 1.58 -2.16
C THR A 110 2.73 1.41 -2.78
N LEU A 111 2.72 1.27 -4.10
CA LEU A 111 3.93 1.21 -4.91
C LEU A 111 3.65 1.64 -6.34
N ASP A 112 4.61 2.33 -6.94
CA ASP A 112 4.62 2.69 -8.35
C ASP A 112 5.53 1.74 -9.11
N TYR A 113 5.10 1.34 -10.30
CA TYR A 113 5.80 0.40 -11.15
C TYR A 113 5.91 0.92 -12.57
N SER A 114 7.06 0.68 -13.20
CA SER A 114 7.31 0.95 -14.61
C SER A 114 7.63 -0.35 -15.33
N PHE A 115 6.79 -0.72 -16.27
CA PHE A 115 6.94 -1.91 -17.10
C PHE A 115 7.26 -1.54 -18.54
N ARG A 116 8.26 -2.18 -19.10
CA ARG A 116 8.49 -2.22 -20.54
C ARG A 116 7.75 -3.42 -21.12
N ILE A 117 6.86 -3.17 -22.06
CA ILE A 117 6.04 -4.18 -22.73
C ILE A 117 6.39 -4.14 -24.22
N ASP A 118 6.47 -5.31 -24.85
CA ASP A 118 6.48 -5.42 -26.31
C ASP A 118 5.06 -5.77 -26.76
N SER A 119 4.46 -4.87 -27.53
CA SER A 119 3.15 -5.07 -28.13
C SER A 119 3.27 -4.84 -29.63
N MET A 120 3.15 -5.93 -30.39
CA MET A 120 3.19 -5.92 -31.86
C MET A 120 4.50 -5.32 -32.44
N GLY A 121 5.65 -5.57 -31.80
CA GLY A 121 6.96 -5.10 -32.27
C GLY A 121 7.30 -3.67 -31.84
N HIS A 122 6.44 -3.03 -31.04
CA HIS A 122 6.69 -1.72 -30.46
C HIS A 122 6.89 -1.83 -28.95
N LYS A 123 8.06 -1.38 -28.48
CA LYS A 123 8.35 -1.24 -27.05
C LYS A 123 7.57 -0.05 -26.49
N LYS A 124 6.67 -0.33 -25.55
CA LYS A 124 5.90 0.69 -24.82
C LYS A 124 6.33 0.67 -23.35
N LEU A 125 6.46 1.84 -22.76
CA LEU A 125 6.61 2.00 -21.32
C LEU A 125 5.22 2.22 -20.73
N LYS A 126 4.82 1.40 -19.78
CA LYS A 126 3.62 1.56 -18.97
C LYS A 126 4.00 1.82 -17.53
N LYS A 127 3.30 2.74 -16.88
CA LYS A 127 3.49 3.04 -15.47
C LYS A 127 2.18 2.82 -14.74
N TYR A 128 2.24 2.13 -13.60
CA TYR A 128 1.07 1.84 -12.79
C TYR A 128 1.31 2.21 -11.33
N HIS A 129 0.30 2.75 -10.68
CA HIS A 129 0.22 2.88 -9.23
C HIS A 129 -0.61 1.73 -8.67
N PHE A 130 -0.14 1.04 -7.65
CA PHE A 130 -0.84 -0.05 -6.99
C PHE A 130 -1.17 0.31 -5.54
N GLU A 131 -2.39 -0.02 -5.13
CA GLU A 131 -2.77 -0.16 -3.72
C GLU A 131 -2.90 -1.67 -3.42
N LEU A 132 -2.20 -2.17 -2.42
CA LEU A 132 -2.20 -3.56 -1.98
C LEU A 132 -2.74 -3.69 -0.55
N ASP A 133 -3.42 -4.77 -0.23
CA ASP A 133 -3.77 -5.10 1.16
C ASP A 133 -2.55 -5.62 1.95
N THR A 134 -2.74 -5.94 3.23
CA THR A 134 -1.68 -6.46 4.11
C THR A 134 -1.20 -7.87 3.75
N ALA A 135 -1.92 -8.57 2.86
CA ALA A 135 -1.55 -9.85 2.28
C ALA A 135 -1.03 -9.71 0.83
N PHE A 136 -0.71 -8.48 0.40
CA PHE A 136 -0.23 -8.12 -0.93
C PHE A 136 -1.18 -8.44 -2.08
N LYS A 137 -2.49 -8.53 -1.83
CA LYS A 137 -3.49 -8.58 -2.90
C LYS A 137 -3.75 -7.18 -3.43
N VAL A 138 -3.82 -7.06 -4.76
CA VAL A 138 -4.13 -5.77 -5.41
C VAL A 138 -5.56 -5.36 -5.07
N LEU A 139 -5.69 -4.24 -4.35
CA LEU A 139 -6.96 -3.58 -4.05
C LEU A 139 -7.37 -2.65 -5.18
N LYS A 140 -6.41 -1.85 -5.68
CA LYS A 140 -6.61 -0.93 -6.80
C LYS A 140 -5.36 -0.82 -7.64
N MET A 141 -5.55 -0.44 -8.90
CA MET A 141 -4.48 -0.09 -9.81
C MET A 141 -4.90 1.09 -10.68
N ALA A 142 -3.98 2.04 -10.91
CA ALA A 142 -4.17 3.15 -11.84
C ALA A 142 -3.04 3.21 -12.88
N ASP A 143 -3.38 3.36 -14.17
CA ASP A 143 -2.41 3.67 -15.23
C ASP A 143 -2.00 5.14 -15.12
N ILE A 144 -0.75 5.36 -14.73
CA ILE A 144 -0.12 6.67 -14.56
C ILE A 144 0.93 6.94 -15.66
N THR A 145 0.86 6.23 -16.79
CA THR A 145 1.83 6.34 -17.90
C THR A 145 1.95 7.76 -18.44
N TYR A 146 0.82 8.46 -18.58
CA TYR A 146 0.74 9.79 -19.19
C TYR A 146 0.47 10.90 -18.17
N GLY A 147 0.51 10.60 -16.87
CA GLY A 147 0.43 11.58 -15.80
C GLY A 147 0.20 10.93 -14.43
N ARG A 148 0.72 11.57 -13.38
CA ARG A 148 -0.15 11.88 -12.24
C ARG A 148 -0.72 13.26 -12.57
N ASP A 149 -1.97 13.32 -13.00
CA ASP A 149 -2.65 14.62 -13.05
C ASP A 149 -2.92 15.01 -11.59
N THR A 150 -1.96 15.69 -10.98
CA THR A 150 -2.16 16.35 -9.69
C THR A 150 -3.10 17.53 -9.92
N ARG A 151 -4.38 17.32 -9.68
CA ARG A 151 -5.30 18.40 -9.33
C ARG A 151 -5.76 18.20 -7.90
#